data_AF-A0AAE3R1C4-F1
#
_entry.id   AF-A0AAE3R1C4-F1
#
_cell.length_a   1.000
_cell.length_b   1.000
_cell.length_c   1.000
_cell.angle_alpha   90.00
_cell.angle_beta   90.00
_cell.angle_gamma   90.00
#
_symmetry.space_group_name_H-M   'P 1'
#
loop_
_entity.id
_entity.type
_entity.pdbx_description
1 polymer ?
#
loop_
_entity_poly.entity_id
_entity_poly.type
_entity_poly.pdbx_seq_one_letter_code
_entity_poly.pdbx_strand_id
1 'polypeptide(L)' 'MEKKEINVDFVVDNPNLYRIAWKSRTTNFYGCGMYACTKEDALNSVRELNKIYPDSHHWVEQNPRLN' A
#
# COMPACT_ATOMS: atom_id res chain seq x y z
N MET A 1 21.72 -21.47 12.97
CA MET A 1 20.98 -20.54 12.11
C MET A 1 20.25 -19.56 13.01
N GLU A 2 20.79 -18.35 13.15
CA GLU A 2 20.10 -17.29 13.90
C GLU A 2 18.89 -16.82 13.07
N LYS A 3 17.71 -16.87 13.68
CA LYS A 3 16.53 -16.21 13.13
C LYS A 3 16.71 -14.72 13.38
N LYS A 4 17.02 -13.95 12.33
CA LYS A 4 16.92 -12.48 12.41
C LYS A 4 15.44 -12.14 12.58
N GLU A 5 15.08 -11.59 13.74
CA GLU A 5 13.81 -10.89 13.90
C GLU A 5 13.78 -9.74 12.89
N ILE A 6 12.90 -9.85 11.90
CA ILE A 6 12.59 -8.75 11.00
C ILE A 6 11.65 -7.85 11.78
N ASN A 7 12.16 -6.69 12.19
CA ASN A 7 11.39 -5.69 12.91
C ASN A 7 10.31 -5.14 11.96
N VAL A 8 9.06 -5.59 12.13
CA VAL A 8 7.95 -5.33 11.20
C VAL A 8 7.52 -3.85 11.23
N ASP A 9 7.88 -3.13 12.28
CA ASP A 9 7.59 -1.70 12.46
C ASP A 9 8.37 -0.78 11.50
N PHE A 10 9.35 -1.32 10.75
CA PHE A 10 10.22 -0.54 9.86
C PHE A 10 9.65 -0.28 8.45
N VAL A 11 8.49 -0.85 8.12
CA VAL A 11 7.92 -0.77 6.76
C VAL A 11 7.06 0.48 6.56
N VAL A 12 6.46 1.01 7.63
CA VAL A 12 5.50 2.13 7.54
C VAL A 12 6.20 3.46 7.20
N ASP A 13 7.46 3.61 7.61
CA ASP A 13 8.23 4.86 7.50
C ASP A 13 9.37 4.80 6.48
N ASN A 14 9.46 3.75 5.66
CA ASN A 14 10.47 3.71 4.60
C ASN A 14 10.05 4.63 3.44
N PRO A 15 10.83 5.68 3.15
CA PRO A 15 10.50 6.63 2.10
C PRO A 15 10.55 6.05 0.68
N ASN A 16 11.20 4.91 0.51
CA ASN A 16 11.37 4.24 -0.77
C ASN A 16 10.21 3.27 -1.08
N LEU A 17 9.20 3.21 -0.21
CA LEU A 17 8.04 2.34 -0.40
C LEU A 17 6.84 3.11 -0.94
N TYR A 18 6.13 2.45 -1.84
CA TYR A 18 4.86 2.89 -2.41
C TYR A 18 3.73 2.28 -1.60
N ARG A 19 2.90 3.14 -1.01
CA ARG A 19 1.74 2.71 -0.21
C ARG A 19 0.54 2.51 -1.14
N ILE A 20 -0.19 1.42 -0.95
CA ILE A 20 -1.48 1.19 -1.60
C ILE A 20 -2.57 1.61 -0.61
N ALA A 21 -3.15 2.78 -0.88
CA ALA A 21 -4.28 3.31 -0.14
C ALA A 21 -5.60 2.88 -0.80
N TRP A 22 -6.68 2.89 -0.03
CA TRP A 22 -7.99 2.55 -0.52
C TRP A 22 -9.11 3.32 0.17
N LYS A 23 -10.24 3.41 -0.53
CA LYS A 23 -11.47 4.01 -0.05
C LYS A 23 -12.66 3.13 -0.43
N SER A 24 -13.51 2.81 0.54
CA SER A 24 -14.81 2.20 0.26
C SER A 24 -15.73 3.23 -0.41
N ARG A 25 -16.32 2.87 -1.55
CA ARG A 25 -17.28 3.70 -2.28
C ARG A 25 -18.64 3.76 -1.59
N THR A 26 -19.01 2.71 -0.85
CA THR A 26 -20.30 2.57 -0.18
C THR A 26 -20.35 3.31 1.15
N THR A 27 -19.25 3.29 1.89
CA THR A 27 -19.21 3.85 3.26
C THR A 27 -18.36 5.10 3.40
N ASN A 28 -17.59 5.46 2.37
CA ASN A 28 -16.57 6.50 2.41
C ASN A 28 -15.46 6.28 3.46
N PHE A 29 -15.31 5.10 4.05
CA PHE A 29 -14.15 4.79 4.89
C PHE A 29 -12.87 4.68 4.07
N TYR A 30 -11.75 5.11 4.65
CA TYR A 30 -10.42 5.09 4.04
C TYR A 30 -9.47 4.22 4.86
N GLY A 31 -8.49 3.63 4.18
CA GLY A 31 -7.43 2.86 4.82
C GLY A 31 -6.20 2.71 3.93
N CYS A 32 -5.19 2.02 4.46
CA CYS A 32 -4.04 1.55 3.71
C CYS A 32 -3.80 0.08 4.03
N GLY A 33 -3.44 -0.71 3.01
CA GLY A 33 -3.33 -2.16 3.17
C GLY A 33 -1.92 -2.69 2.98
N MET A 34 -1.26 -2.27 1.90
CA MET A 34 -0.03 -2.90 1.42
C MET A 34 1.02 -1.88 1.02
N TYR A 35 2.28 -2.30 1.06
CA TYR A 35 3.43 -1.54 0.59
C TYR A 35 4.15 -2.31 -0.51
N ALA A 36 4.68 -1.60 -1.50
CA ALA A 36 5.49 -2.16 -2.57
C ALA A 36 6.80 -1.39 -2.70
N CYS A 37 7.88 -2.09 -3.06
CA CYS A 37 9.21 -1.48 -3.21
C CYS A 37 9.35 -0.70 -4.53
N THR A 38 8.53 -1.01 -5.53
CA THR A 38 8.56 -0.31 -6.82
C THR A 38 7.18 0.27 -7.15
N LYS A 39 7.18 1.35 -7.93
CA LYS A 39 5.94 1.97 -8.42
C LYS A 39 5.15 1.01 -9.31
N GLU A 40 5.87 0.24 -10.12
CA GLU A 40 5.28 -0.71 -11.05
C GLU A 40 4.52 -1.82 -10.32
N ASP A 41 5.12 -2.43 -9.30
CA ASP A 41 4.46 -3.45 -8.48
C ASP A 41 3.23 -2.87 -7.79
N ALA A 42 3.34 -1.66 -7.22
CA ALA A 42 2.20 -0.99 -6.57
C ALA A 42 1.04 -0.78 -7.55
N LEU A 43 1.33 -0.31 -8.77
CA LEU A 43 0.34 -0.10 -9.82
C LEU A 43 -0.29 -1.40 -10.30
N ASN A 44 0.50 -2.48 -10.41
CA ASN A 44 -0.02 -3.80 -10.76
C ASN A 44 -0.97 -4.32 -9.68
N SER A 45 -0.62 -4.19 -8.40
CA SER A 45 -1.53 -4.53 -7.30
C SER A 45 -2.80 -3.69 -7.32
N VAL A 46 -2.72 -2.37 -7.54
CA VAL A 46 -3.90 -1.50 -7.63
C VAL A 46 -4.85 -1.93 -8.77
N ARG A 47 -4.30 -2.31 -9.92
CA ARG A 47 -5.12 -2.81 -11.05
C ARG A 47 -5.89 -4.07 -10.68
N GLU A 48 -5.25 -5.03 -10.03
CA GLU A 48 -5.90 -6.27 -9.63
C GLU A 48 -6.90 -6.05 -8.49
N LEU A 49 -6.56 -5.25 -7.48
CA LEU A 49 -7.45 -4.96 -6.35
C LEU A 49 -8.72 -4.23 -6.79
N ASN A 50 -8.62 -3.28 -7.72
CA ASN A 50 -9.80 -2.60 -8.26
C ASN A 50 -10.70 -3.53 -9.10
N LYS A 51 -10.18 -4.64 -9.64
CA LYS A 51 -11.00 -5.68 -10.29
C LYS A 51 -11.70 -6.57 -9.25
N ILE A 52 -10.97 -6.98 -8.22
CA ILE A 52 -11.46 -7.92 -7.19
C ILE A 52 -12.47 -7.24 -6.26
N TYR A 53 -12.26 -5.96 -5.93
CA TYR A 53 -13.06 -5.19 -4.98
C TYR A 53 -13.67 -3.95 -5.65
N PRO A 54 -14.71 -4.09 -6.49
CA PRO A 54 -15.30 -2.97 -7.24
C PRO A 54 -15.91 -1.89 -6.35
N ASP A 55 -16.37 -2.26 -5.15
CA ASP A 55 -16.90 -1.34 -4.13
C ASP A 55 -15.81 -0.57 -3.39
N SER A 56 -14.54 -0.83 -3.69
CA SER A 56 -13.40 -0.09 -3.19
C SER A 56 -12.66 0.57 -4.33
N HIS A 57 -12.10 1.74 -4.07
CA HIS A 57 -11.17 2.40 -4.96
C HIS A 57 -9.79 2.36 -4.34
N HIS A 58 -8.84 1.76 -5.03
CA HIS A 58 -7.44 1.68 -4.63
C HIS A 58 -6.59 2.62 -5.49
N TRP A 59 -5.58 3.25 -4.88
CA TRP A 59 -4.57 4.08 -5.56
C TRP A 59 -3.20 3.95 -4.89
N VAL A 60 -2.17 4.40 -5.60
CA VAL A 60 -0.80 4.43 -5.11
C VAL A 60 -0.49 5.81 -4.54
N GLU A 61 0.09 5.83 -3.35
CA GLU A 61 0.66 7.02 -2.73
C GLU A 61 2.16 6.83 -2.53
N GLN A 62 2.94 7.83 -2.92
CA GLN A 62 4.33 7.92 -2.50
C GLN A 62 4.34 8.47 -1.07
N ASN A 63 5.18 7.90 -0.20
CA ASN A 63 5.24 8.33 1.20
C ASN A 63 5.43 9.86 1.29
N PRO A 64 4.46 10.62 1.84
CA PRO A 64 4.46 12.08 1.77
C PRO A 64 5.49 12.74 2.69
N ARG A 65 6.17 11.99 3.57
CA ARG A 65 7.16 12.56 4.52
C ARG A 65 8.47 13.03 3.88
N LEU A 66 8.63 12.96 2.56
CA LEU A 66 9.86 13.36 1.85
C LEU A 66 9.69 14.40 0.74
N ASN A 67 8.52 15.02 0.61
CA ASN A 67 8.31 16.15 -0.32
C ASN A 67 8.16 17.47 0.42
#